data_AF-A0A0M4PFP5-F1
#
_entry.id   AF-A0A0M4PFP5-F1
#
_cell.length_a   1.000
_cell.length_b   1.000
_cell.length_c   1.000
_cell.angle_alpha   90.00
_cell.angle_beta   90.00
_cell.angle_gamma   90.00
#
_symmetry.space_group_name_H-M   'P 1'
#
loop_
_entity.id
_entity.type
_entity.pdbx_description
1 polymer ?
#
loop_
_entity_poly.entity_id
_entity_poly.type
_entity_poly.pdbx_seq_one_letter_code
_entity_poly.pdbx_strand_id
1 'polypeptide(L)'
;YMISKNRTHVYAGSLFFEHFHMLHPQTYLTQARAKIPSSFLSKLPENVPVIFNILFSYSHAENDMKTRYTQRYAPKNIIYPEVKGSWATNCFAGEISGSLPIELSDSYVLDKFVPFLKAQMIYGEQESFQEPTSEGRAFESSHLLNLSLPIGVKFESVFGNDQDTFDLMLAYSPDVFRVNPHCTTSL
;
A
#
# COMPACT_ATOMS: atom_id res chain seq x y z
N TYR A 1 32.16 6.73 15.34
CA TYR A 1 32.64 7.24 14.04
C TYR A 1 31.64 6.78 12.99
N MET A 2 31.15 7.68 12.12
CA MET A 2 30.10 7.36 11.15
C MET A 2 30.76 6.72 9.92
N ILE A 3 30.51 5.42 9.70
CA ILE A 3 31.18 4.62 8.65
C ILE A 3 30.54 4.85 7.27
N SER A 4 29.27 5.23 7.22
CA SER A 4 28.56 5.50 5.98
C SER A 4 27.62 6.71 6.12
N LYS A 5 27.48 7.48 5.02
CA LYS A 5 26.51 8.56 4.84
C LYS A 5 25.77 8.33 3.54
N ASN A 6 24.45 8.10 3.61
CA ASN A 6 23.58 7.96 2.45
C ASN A 6 22.78 9.25 2.22
N ARG A 7 22.61 9.65 0.96
CA ARG A 7 21.71 10.72 0.53
C ARG A 7 20.73 10.14 -0.46
N THR A 8 19.44 10.36 -0.25
CA THR A 8 18.39 9.83 -1.12
C THR A 8 17.62 10.95 -1.80
N HIS A 9 17.40 10.82 -3.10
CA HIS A 9 16.53 11.67 -3.91
C HIS A 9 15.30 10.86 -4.31
N VAL A 10 14.10 11.32 -3.92
CA VAL A 10 12.85 10.58 -4.15
C VAL A 10 11.89 11.42 -4.98
N TYR A 11 11.35 10.81 -6.03
CA TYR A 11 10.28 11.35 -6.87
C TYR A 11 9.09 10.41 -6.79
N ALA A 12 7.90 10.91 -6.47
CA ALA A 12 6.72 10.08 -6.37
C ALA A 12 5.49 10.82 -6.90
N GLY A 13 4.54 10.05 -7.44
CA GLY A 13 3.28 10.55 -7.96
C GLY A 13 2.16 9.53 -7.80
N SER A 14 0.92 10.00 -7.80
CA SER A 14 -0.26 9.14 -7.71
C SER A 14 -1.43 9.68 -8.54
N LEU A 15 -2.21 8.78 -9.10
CA LEU A 15 -3.47 9.05 -9.79
C LEU A 15 -4.60 8.38 -9.03
N PHE A 16 -5.62 9.15 -8.68
CA PHE A 16 -6.79 8.69 -7.94
C PHE A 16 -8.04 8.93 -8.78
N PHE A 17 -8.89 7.91 -8.86
CA PHE A 17 -10.20 7.97 -9.50
C PHE A 17 -11.25 7.42 -8.54
N GLU A 18 -12.34 8.17 -8.38
CA GLU A 18 -13.49 7.78 -7.58
C GLU A 18 -14.74 7.83 -8.47
N HIS A 19 -15.58 6.81 -8.36
CA HIS A 19 -16.86 6.73 -9.03
C HIS A 19 -17.96 6.37 -8.04
N PHE A 20 -19.01 7.18 -8.03
CA PHE A 20 -20.23 6.95 -7.26
C PHE A 20 -21.33 6.39 -8.16
N HIS A 21 -21.98 5.32 -7.73
CA HIS A 21 -23.10 4.71 -8.44
C HIS A 21 -24.19 4.23 -7.48
N MET A 22 -25.46 4.38 -7.87
CA MET A 22 -26.58 3.80 -7.13
C MET A 22 -26.93 2.42 -7.69
N LEU A 23 -26.60 1.36 -6.96
CA LEU A 23 -27.00 0.01 -7.33
C LEU A 23 -28.44 -0.28 -6.92
N HIS A 24 -29.12 -1.02 -7.80
CA HIS A 24 -30.46 -1.56 -7.56
C HIS A 24 -30.34 -3.09 -7.45
N PRO A 25 -29.93 -3.63 -6.29
CA PRO A 25 -29.49 -5.02 -6.17
C PRO A 25 -30.60 -6.03 -6.48
N GLN A 26 -31.86 -5.71 -6.18
CA GLN A 26 -33.00 -6.58 -6.51
C GLN A 26 -33.12 -6.79 -8.02
N THR A 27 -33.07 -5.70 -8.79
CA THR A 27 -33.11 -5.71 -10.25
C THR A 27 -31.87 -6.39 -10.84
N TYR A 28 -30.69 -6.10 -10.30
CA TYR A 28 -29.44 -6.66 -10.81
C TYR A 28 -29.34 -8.18 -10.59
N LEU A 29 -29.68 -8.66 -9.39
CA LEU A 29 -29.58 -10.09 -9.05
C LEU A 29 -30.65 -10.95 -9.76
N THR A 30 -31.85 -10.39 -9.95
CA THR A 30 -32.90 -11.05 -10.74
C THR A 30 -32.52 -11.14 -12.22
N GLN A 31 -31.95 -10.07 -12.79
CA GLN A 31 -31.43 -10.08 -14.16
C GLN A 31 -30.22 -11.00 -14.34
N ALA A 32 -29.32 -11.05 -13.36
CA ALA A 32 -28.16 -11.93 -13.35
C ALA A 32 -28.50 -13.42 -13.11
N ARG A 33 -29.80 -13.77 -12.97
CA ARG A 33 -30.28 -15.13 -12.70
C ARG A 33 -29.64 -15.77 -11.47
N ALA A 34 -29.33 -14.96 -10.46
CA ALA A 34 -28.73 -15.45 -9.23
C ALA A 34 -29.69 -16.44 -8.53
N LYS A 35 -29.19 -17.59 -8.07
CA LYS A 35 -29.97 -18.61 -7.34
C LYS A 35 -30.20 -18.21 -5.86
N ILE A 36 -30.57 -16.95 -5.63
CA ILE A 36 -30.79 -16.40 -4.29
C ILE A 36 -32.28 -16.50 -3.96
N PRO A 37 -32.67 -16.98 -2.76
CA PRO A 37 -34.08 -17.05 -2.35
C PRO A 37 -34.79 -15.70 -2.47
N SER A 38 -36.01 -15.69 -3.03
CA SER A 38 -36.80 -14.47 -3.21
C SER A 38 -37.10 -13.73 -1.89
N SER A 39 -37.23 -14.48 -0.79
CA SER A 39 -37.42 -13.96 0.57
C SER A 39 -36.19 -13.22 1.12
N PHE A 40 -35.00 -13.48 0.59
CA PHE A 40 -33.78 -12.74 0.90
C PHE A 40 -33.63 -11.53 -0.02
N LEU A 41 -33.90 -11.69 -1.32
CA LEU A 41 -33.86 -10.59 -2.29
C LEU A 41 -34.80 -9.44 -1.90
N SER A 42 -36.01 -9.74 -1.43
CA SER A 42 -36.98 -8.73 -0.99
C SER A 42 -36.58 -7.97 0.28
N LYS A 43 -35.55 -8.44 1.01
CA LYS A 43 -35.00 -7.77 2.20
C LYS A 43 -33.82 -6.87 1.86
N LEU A 44 -33.28 -6.94 0.65
CA LEU A 44 -32.21 -6.05 0.22
C LEU A 44 -32.77 -4.64 0.00
N PRO A 45 -32.01 -3.58 0.34
CA PRO A 45 -32.43 -2.22 0.05
C PRO A 45 -32.70 -2.02 -1.44
N GLU A 46 -33.69 -1.21 -1.77
CA GLU A 46 -34.04 -0.90 -3.17
C GLU A 46 -32.90 -0.16 -3.87
N ASN A 47 -32.27 0.77 -3.15
CA ASN A 47 -31.13 1.56 -3.60
C ASN A 47 -29.98 1.41 -2.62
N VAL A 48 -28.80 1.02 -3.13
CA VAL A 48 -27.57 0.96 -2.34
C VAL A 48 -26.52 1.82 -3.04
N PRO A 49 -26.04 2.91 -2.41
CA PRO A 49 -24.93 3.66 -2.96
C PRO A 49 -23.67 2.79 -2.94
N VAL A 50 -22.87 2.92 -3.99
CA VAL A 50 -21.59 2.24 -4.14
C VAL A 50 -20.55 3.25 -4.54
N ILE A 51 -19.47 3.28 -3.78
CA ILE A 51 -18.29 4.07 -4.10
C ILE A 51 -17.24 3.08 -4.58
N PHE A 52 -16.68 3.35 -5.74
CA PHE A 52 -15.61 2.58 -6.34
C PHE A 52 -14.40 3.47 -6.52
N ASN A 53 -13.24 3.04 -6.01
CA ASN A 53 -12.00 3.80 -6.11
C ASN A 53 -10.91 3.01 -6.80
N ILE A 54 -10.09 3.72 -7.58
CA ILE A 54 -8.84 3.23 -8.13
C ILE A 54 -7.73 4.22 -7.74
N LEU A 55 -6.64 3.71 -7.20
CA LEU A 55 -5.42 4.46 -6.93
C LEU A 55 -4.25 3.76 -7.62
N PHE A 56 -3.45 4.53 -8.34
CA PHE A 56 -2.18 4.07 -8.89
C PHE A 56 -1.07 5.02 -8.44
N SER A 57 0.02 4.47 -7.93
CA SER A 57 1.15 5.22 -7.39
C SER A 57 2.46 4.70 -7.97
N TYR A 58 3.38 5.62 -8.25
CA TYR A 58 4.75 5.31 -8.65
C TYR A 58 5.72 6.14 -7.83
N SER A 59 6.84 5.55 -7.44
CA SER A 59 7.96 6.27 -6.87
C SER A 59 9.29 5.74 -7.35
N HIS A 60 10.23 6.65 -7.55
CA HIS A 60 11.62 6.40 -7.86
C HIS A 60 12.50 7.00 -6.77
N ALA A 61 13.46 6.23 -6.25
CA ALA A 61 14.41 6.67 -5.26
C ALA A 61 15.85 6.38 -5.71
N GLU A 62 16.67 7.41 -5.85
CA GLU A 62 18.11 7.29 -6.07
C GLU A 62 18.84 7.47 -4.75
N ASN A 63 19.74 6.55 -4.43
CA ASN A 63 20.56 6.60 -3.23
C ASN A 63 22.02 6.80 -3.61
N ASP A 64 22.67 7.78 -2.97
CA ASP A 64 24.09 8.07 -3.07
C ASP A 64 24.75 7.84 -1.71
N MET A 65 25.50 6.76 -1.58
CA MET A 65 26.23 6.41 -0.37
C MET A 65 27.70 6.78 -0.46
N LYS A 66 28.21 7.35 0.63
CA LYS A 66 29.62 7.60 0.88
C LYS A 66 30.09 6.78 2.07
N THR A 67 31.15 6.03 1.90
CA THR A 67 31.68 5.11 2.91
C THR A 67 33.09 5.52 3.30
N ARG A 68 33.31 5.70 4.60
CA ARG A 68 34.62 5.97 5.19
C ARG A 68 35.03 4.77 6.03
N TYR A 69 35.87 3.93 5.43
CA TYR A 69 36.42 2.76 6.09
C TYR A 69 37.27 3.15 7.31
N THR A 70 37.19 2.33 8.36
CA THR A 70 37.99 2.52 9.56
C THR A 70 39.46 2.22 9.26
N GLN A 71 40.33 3.17 9.58
CA GLN A 71 41.78 2.96 9.46
C GLN A 71 42.35 2.14 10.62
N ARG A 72 41.56 1.91 11.68
CA ARG A 72 42.01 1.25 12.92
C ARG A 72 42.52 -0.17 12.69
N TYR A 73 41.95 -0.87 11.71
CA TYR A 73 42.29 -2.26 11.38
C TYR A 73 42.91 -2.40 9.99
N ALA A 74 43.24 -1.29 9.33
CA ALA A 74 43.90 -1.32 8.04
C ALA A 74 45.31 -1.93 8.21
N PRO A 75 45.77 -2.79 7.28
CA PRO A 75 47.14 -3.25 7.27
C PRO A 75 48.12 -2.07 7.27
N LYS A 76 49.30 -2.26 7.86
CA LYS A 76 50.34 -1.22 7.93
C LYS A 76 50.62 -0.68 6.52
N ASN A 77 50.57 0.65 6.37
CA ASN A 77 50.75 1.38 5.10
C ASN A 77 49.58 1.32 4.10
N ILE A 78 48.40 0.82 4.50
CA ILE A 78 47.17 0.92 3.68
C ILE A 78 46.29 2.04 4.23
N ILE A 79 45.87 2.95 3.34
CA ILE A 79 44.88 3.99 3.65
C ILE A 79 43.68 3.73 2.75
N TYR A 80 42.55 3.34 3.34
CA TYR A 80 41.32 3.19 2.57
C TYR A 80 40.75 4.56 2.18
N PRO A 81 40.50 4.83 0.89
CA PRO A 81 39.86 6.07 0.46
C PRO A 81 38.38 6.11 0.85
N GLU A 82 37.78 7.30 0.81
CA GLU A 82 36.31 7.41 0.82
C GLU A 82 35.77 6.81 -0.46
N VAL A 83 34.85 5.85 -0.34
CA VAL A 83 34.22 5.17 -1.46
C VAL A 83 32.83 5.72 -1.68
N LYS A 84 32.42 5.83 -2.95
CA LYS A 84 31.07 6.21 -3.34
C LYS A 84 30.41 5.03 -4.03
N GLY A 85 29.13 4.83 -3.75
CA GLY A 85 28.30 3.93 -4.54
C GLY A 85 26.87 4.45 -4.57
N SER A 86 26.12 4.03 -5.58
CA SER A 86 24.75 4.45 -5.79
C SER A 86 23.88 3.29 -6.21
N TRP A 87 22.59 3.35 -5.89
CA TRP A 87 21.59 2.41 -6.38
C TRP A 87 20.24 3.10 -6.52
N ALA A 88 19.41 2.61 -7.44
CA ALA A 88 18.04 3.08 -7.59
C ALA A 88 17.03 2.07 -7.03
N THR A 89 15.84 2.57 -6.73
CA THR A 89 14.70 1.76 -6.33
C THR A 89 13.44 2.29 -6.98
N ASN A 90 12.73 1.42 -7.69
CA ASN A 90 11.45 1.70 -8.32
C ASN A 90 10.35 1.04 -7.49
N CYS A 91 9.25 1.73 -7.25
CA CYS A 91 8.09 1.19 -6.57
C CYS A 91 6.82 1.55 -7.32
N PHE A 92 5.96 0.56 -7.52
CA PHE A 92 4.64 0.66 -8.11
C PHE A 92 3.63 0.17 -7.09
N ALA A 93 2.56 0.93 -6.88
CA ALA A 93 1.44 0.49 -6.07
C ALA A 93 0.12 0.72 -6.80
N GLY A 94 -0.80 -0.21 -6.62
CA GLY A 94 -2.15 -0.14 -7.18
C GLY A 94 -3.16 -0.55 -6.13
N GLU A 95 -4.27 0.17 -6.03
CA GLU A 95 -5.41 -0.19 -5.19
C GLU A 95 -6.69 -0.06 -6.02
N ILE A 96 -7.55 -1.07 -5.90
CA ILE A 96 -8.94 -1.01 -6.34
C ILE A 96 -9.79 -1.26 -5.10
N SER A 97 -10.78 -0.42 -4.84
CA SER A 97 -11.68 -0.62 -3.70
C SER A 97 -13.13 -0.35 -4.05
N GLY A 98 -14.02 -1.03 -3.33
CA GLY A 98 -15.46 -0.81 -3.36
C GLY A 98 -16.00 -0.70 -1.94
N SER A 99 -16.91 0.25 -1.71
CA SER A 99 -17.58 0.43 -0.42
C SER A 99 -19.05 0.77 -0.59
N LEU A 100 -19.87 0.36 0.38
CA LEU A 100 -21.32 0.57 0.37
C LEU A 100 -21.73 1.43 1.56
N PRO A 101 -21.90 2.76 1.44
CA PRO A 101 -22.34 3.56 2.58
C PRO A 101 -23.83 3.34 2.88
N ILE A 102 -24.14 2.73 4.01
CA ILE A 102 -25.51 2.44 4.44
C ILE A 102 -25.85 3.37 5.61
N GLU A 103 -26.87 4.20 5.41
CA GLU A 103 -27.42 5.08 6.45
C GLU A 103 -28.21 4.25 7.49
N LEU A 104 -28.01 4.53 8.78
CA LEU A 104 -28.66 3.87 9.91
C LEU A 104 -29.71 4.80 10.52
N SER A 105 -30.96 4.69 10.05
CA SER A 105 -32.03 5.64 10.43
C SER A 105 -32.49 5.58 11.88
N ASP A 106 -32.23 4.47 12.60
CA ASP A 106 -32.75 4.22 13.96
C ASP A 106 -31.67 4.18 15.05
N SER A 107 -30.45 4.59 14.74
CA SER A 107 -29.31 4.51 15.65
C SER A 107 -28.99 5.88 16.24
N TYR A 108 -28.99 5.99 17.57
CA TYR A 108 -28.66 7.23 18.28
C TYR A 108 -27.16 7.54 18.36
N VAL A 109 -26.31 6.58 17.98
CA VAL A 109 -24.86 6.65 18.22
C VAL A 109 -24.06 6.53 16.93
N LEU A 110 -24.62 5.90 15.89
CA LEU A 110 -23.96 5.62 14.61
C LEU A 110 -24.88 6.02 13.46
N ASP A 111 -24.41 6.86 12.55
CA ASP A 111 -25.20 7.34 11.41
C ASP A 111 -24.97 6.49 10.17
N LYS A 112 -23.73 6.03 9.96
CA LYS A 112 -23.36 5.26 8.76
C LYS A 112 -22.62 3.99 9.09
N PHE A 113 -22.91 2.98 8.30
CA PHE A 113 -22.22 1.70 8.24
C PHE A 113 -21.69 1.50 6.82
N VAL A 114 -20.37 1.42 6.66
CA VAL A 114 -19.68 1.42 5.37
C VAL A 114 -18.80 0.17 5.26
N PRO A 115 -19.35 -0.99 4.89
CA PRO A 115 -18.55 -2.15 4.50
C PRO A 115 -17.73 -1.83 3.26
N PHE A 116 -16.49 -2.33 3.24
CA PHE A 116 -15.59 -2.14 2.11
C PHE A 116 -14.75 -3.39 1.84
N LEU A 117 -14.33 -3.51 0.59
CA LEU A 117 -13.38 -4.48 0.08
C LEU A 117 -12.33 -3.76 -0.76
N LYS A 118 -11.07 -4.12 -0.59
CA LYS A 118 -9.96 -3.60 -1.37
C LYS A 118 -9.11 -4.73 -1.92
N ALA A 119 -8.52 -4.51 -3.08
CA ALA A 119 -7.40 -5.27 -3.61
C ALA A 119 -6.22 -4.30 -3.78
N GLN A 120 -5.12 -4.58 -3.08
CA GLN A 120 -3.93 -3.73 -3.06
C GLN A 120 -2.73 -4.51 -3.55
N MET A 121 -1.92 -3.90 -4.41
CA MET A 121 -0.69 -4.46 -4.95
C MET A 121 0.45 -3.48 -4.72
N ILE A 122 1.60 -3.98 -4.28
CA ILE A 122 2.84 -3.23 -4.18
C ILE A 122 3.93 -4.07 -4.84
N TYR A 123 4.62 -3.49 -5.82
CA TYR A 123 5.81 -4.04 -6.46
C TYR A 123 6.97 -3.07 -6.24
N GLY A 124 8.04 -3.54 -5.62
CA GLY A 124 9.27 -2.77 -5.42
C GLY A 124 10.44 -3.49 -6.05
N GLU A 125 11.31 -2.76 -6.75
CA GLU A 125 12.52 -3.30 -7.35
C GLU A 125 13.71 -2.43 -6.96
N GLN A 126 14.72 -3.05 -6.37
CA GLN A 126 15.98 -2.44 -5.99
C GLN A 126 17.07 -2.95 -6.94
N GLU A 127 17.81 -2.02 -7.54
CA GLU A 127 18.94 -2.35 -8.39
C GLU A 127 20.13 -2.88 -7.57
N SER A 128 21.03 -3.61 -8.22
CA SER A 128 22.27 -4.06 -7.61
C SER A 128 23.21 -2.89 -7.29
N PHE A 129 24.05 -3.07 -6.29
CA PHE A 129 25.02 -2.09 -5.83
C PHE A 129 26.38 -2.77 -5.66
N GLN A 130 27.46 -2.08 -6.02
CA GLN A 130 28.81 -2.53 -5.74
C GLN A 130 29.74 -1.33 -5.50
N GLU A 131 30.47 -1.36 -4.38
CA GLU A 131 31.54 -0.39 -4.12
C GLU A 131 32.78 -0.72 -4.98
N PRO A 132 33.45 0.28 -5.60
CA PRO A 132 34.57 0.09 -6.51
C PRO A 132 35.90 -0.30 -5.83
N THR A 133 35.86 -1.08 -4.75
CA THR A 133 37.03 -1.56 -3.99
C THR A 133 36.99 -3.07 -3.82
N SER A 134 38.15 -3.72 -3.65
CA SER A 134 38.22 -5.18 -3.44
C SER A 134 37.49 -5.63 -2.17
N GLU A 135 37.55 -4.79 -1.12
CA GLU A 135 36.85 -4.96 0.16
C GLU A 135 35.49 -4.24 0.16
N GLY A 136 35.00 -3.90 -1.04
CA GLY A 136 33.80 -3.11 -1.24
C GLY A 136 32.54 -3.97 -1.07
N ARG A 137 31.55 -3.42 -0.37
CA ARG A 137 30.26 -4.10 -0.22
C ARG A 137 29.55 -4.17 -1.56
N ALA A 138 28.91 -5.30 -1.81
CA ALA A 138 27.98 -5.45 -2.91
C ALA A 138 26.68 -6.07 -2.43
N PHE A 139 25.60 -5.73 -3.12
CA PHE A 139 24.33 -6.41 -2.98
C PHE A 139 23.68 -6.59 -4.34
N GLU A 140 23.05 -7.75 -4.55
CA GLU A 140 22.37 -8.07 -5.79
C GLU A 140 21.05 -7.32 -5.92
N SER A 141 20.54 -7.23 -7.16
CA SER A 141 19.20 -6.71 -7.38
C SER A 141 18.17 -7.60 -6.70
N SER A 142 17.11 -6.99 -6.19
CA SER A 142 16.06 -7.69 -5.46
C SER A 142 14.72 -7.03 -5.71
N HIS A 143 13.65 -7.82 -5.66
CA HIS A 143 12.30 -7.31 -5.81
C HIS A 143 11.39 -7.80 -4.68
N LEU A 144 10.36 -7.01 -4.41
CA LEU A 144 9.26 -7.33 -3.51
C LEU A 144 7.98 -7.26 -4.32
N LEU A 145 7.09 -8.22 -4.13
CA LEU A 145 5.72 -8.15 -4.64
C LEU A 145 4.78 -8.55 -3.50
N ASN A 146 3.79 -7.72 -3.21
CA ASN A 146 2.74 -8.04 -2.27
C ASN A 146 1.38 -7.75 -2.88
N LEU A 147 0.48 -8.72 -2.82
CA LEU A 147 -0.93 -8.58 -3.14
C LEU A 147 -1.72 -8.88 -1.87
N SER A 148 -2.48 -7.90 -1.39
CA SER A 148 -3.33 -8.03 -0.22
C SER A 148 -4.80 -7.76 -0.55
N LEU A 149 -5.69 -8.33 0.27
CA LEU A 149 -7.13 -8.17 0.10
C LEU A 149 -7.78 -7.61 1.38
N PRO A 150 -7.58 -6.32 1.72
CA PRO A 150 -8.24 -5.71 2.87
C PRO A 150 -9.77 -5.80 2.79
N ILE A 151 -10.39 -6.32 3.84
CA ILE A 151 -11.84 -6.37 4.01
C ILE A 151 -12.16 -5.74 5.36
N GLY A 152 -13.17 -4.89 5.40
CA GLY A 152 -13.54 -4.28 6.66
C GLY A 152 -14.85 -3.52 6.60
N VAL A 153 -15.08 -2.79 7.68
CA VAL A 153 -16.22 -1.92 7.86
C VAL A 153 -15.77 -0.66 8.56
N LYS A 154 -16.29 0.48 8.10
CA LYS A 154 -16.22 1.76 8.79
C LYS A 154 -17.59 2.13 9.36
N PHE A 155 -17.62 2.69 10.55
CA PHE A 155 -18.79 3.30 11.17
C PHE A 155 -18.52 4.80 11.31
N GLU A 156 -19.48 5.63 10.93
CA GLU A 156 -19.36 7.09 10.99
C GLU A 156 -20.52 7.65 11.81
N SER A 157 -20.29 8.73 12.54
CA SER A 157 -21.30 9.42 13.36
C SER A 157 -20.98 10.89 13.42
N VAL A 158 -22.03 11.72 13.35
CA VAL A 158 -21.94 13.16 13.35
C VAL A 158 -22.83 13.70 14.46
N PHE A 159 -22.22 14.33 15.46
CA PHE A 159 -22.91 14.88 16.62
C PHE A 159 -22.97 16.40 16.56
N GLY A 160 -23.95 16.97 17.27
CA GLY A 160 -23.95 18.41 17.59
C GLY A 160 -23.98 19.35 16.38
N ASN A 161 -24.86 19.10 15.40
CA ASN A 161 -25.03 19.95 14.21
C ASN A 161 -23.72 20.08 13.39
N ASP A 162 -23.14 18.93 13.04
CA ASP A 162 -21.91 18.76 12.24
C ASP A 162 -20.61 19.27 12.87
N GLN A 163 -20.57 19.46 14.20
CA GLN A 163 -19.35 19.94 14.87
C GLN A 163 -18.40 18.83 15.31
N ASP A 164 -18.94 17.66 15.67
CA ASP A 164 -18.14 16.53 16.15
C ASP A 164 -18.37 15.31 15.25
N THR A 165 -17.30 14.77 14.69
CA THR A 165 -17.34 13.54 13.89
C THR A 165 -16.61 12.40 14.61
N PHE A 166 -17.22 11.22 14.60
CA PHE A 166 -16.63 9.98 15.12
C PHE A 166 -16.54 8.96 13.98
N ASP A 167 -15.34 8.44 13.76
CA ASP A 167 -15.05 7.42 12.76
C ASP A 167 -14.37 6.21 13.41
N LEU A 168 -14.97 5.02 13.26
CA LEU A 168 -14.39 3.76 13.72
C LEU A 168 -14.27 2.78 12.56
N MET A 169 -13.07 2.22 12.33
CA MET A 169 -12.84 1.24 11.27
C MET A 169 -12.28 -0.06 11.85
N LEU A 170 -12.90 -1.18 11.47
CA LEU A 170 -12.41 -2.52 11.73
C LEU A 170 -12.09 -3.19 10.40
N ALA A 171 -10.86 -3.68 10.24
CA ALA A 171 -10.45 -4.33 9.00
C ALA A 171 -9.48 -5.49 9.23
N TYR A 172 -9.54 -6.45 8.33
CA TYR A 172 -8.60 -7.57 8.22
C TYR A 172 -7.95 -7.51 6.84
N SER A 173 -6.61 -7.52 6.81
CA SER A 173 -5.83 -7.39 5.58
C SER A 173 -4.90 -8.58 5.39
N PRO A 174 -5.37 -9.69 4.83
CA PRO A 174 -4.51 -10.82 4.48
C PRO A 174 -3.63 -10.51 3.27
N ASP A 175 -2.38 -10.95 3.33
CA ASP A 175 -1.53 -11.08 2.15
C ASP A 175 -1.97 -12.35 1.39
N VAL A 176 -2.47 -12.17 0.16
CA VAL A 176 -2.93 -13.27 -0.71
C VAL A 176 -1.77 -13.85 -1.50
N PHE A 177 -0.82 -13.01 -1.90
CA PHE A 177 0.40 -13.43 -2.58
C PHE A 177 1.55 -12.52 -2.18
N ARG A 178 2.69 -13.11 -1.83
CA ARG A 178 3.86 -12.36 -1.37
C ARG A 178 5.15 -12.98 -1.84
N VAL A 179 5.98 -12.17 -2.48
CA VAL A 179 7.38 -12.46 -2.79
C VAL A 179 8.22 -11.50 -1.96
N ASN A 180 9.00 -12.07 -1.04
CA ASN A 180 9.91 -11.29 -0.22
C ASN A 180 11.22 -11.03 -0.98
N PRO A 181 11.85 -9.87 -0.76
CA PRO A 181 13.15 -9.57 -1.35
C PRO A 181 14.18 -10.58 -0.86
N HIS A 182 14.91 -11.17 -1.82
CA HIS A 182 16.08 -11.99 -1.55
C HIS A 182 17.28 -11.26 -2.10
N CYS A 183 18.19 -10.89 -1.20
CA CYS A 183 19.35 -10.08 -1.55
C CYS A 183 20.60 -10.75 -0.99
N THR A 184 21.44 -11.25 -1.88
CA THR A 184 22.77 -11.73 -1.51
C THR A 184 23.65 -10.52 -1.24
N THR A 185 24.31 -10.51 -0.09
CA THR A 185 25.23 -9.43 0.30
C THR A 185 26.64 -9.99 0.41
N SER A 186 27.63 -9.26 -0.12
CA SER A 186 29.05 -9.56 0.05
C SER A 186 29.77 -8.44 0.80
N LEU A 187 30.79 -8.83 1.56
CA LEU A 187 31.69 -7.99 2.34
C LEU A 187 33.13 -8.20 1.87
#